data_AF-A0AAV4LDV7-F1
#
_entry.id   AF-A0AAV4LDV7-F1
#
_cell.length_a   1.000
_cell.length_b   1.000
_cell.length_c   1.000
_cell.angle_alpha   90.00
_cell.angle_beta   90.00
_cell.angle_gamma   90.00
#
_symmetry.space_group_name_H-M   'P 1'
#
loop_
_entity.id
_entity.type
_entity.pdbx_description
1 polymer ?
#
loop_
_entity_poly.entity_id
_entity_poly.type
_entity_poly.pdbx_seq_one_letter_code
_entity_poly.pdbx_strand_id
1 'polypeptide(L)'
;MTGAKISLFFGAGAEIGYGLPSGGKFALDLFRTPVDEDKAEFRKQLEKINNTSTYAVKWLPNDYQKKRVHVFGRGDYEAIVASSLENRREEILSYLDNFDHGVHNLLKNWHISEDELRAKFKKETDIEIGDILYGQAVKLNNRLADSVKLFESSFFSAMLKTLESNPEHRKLQRTIRAILELLVGSCGQRLISKLNEELFESAPERLSVFDDLSGIFSLDYRNVGQTGMEIVLEEKPHAVSANSSLEEIMAELGRTVLEDIYSKSIDYQALIDSHFRYLYNPKAHWAKFTRISIFLHTVRRYISSHSNIDPDKIANGPGYYHDLLSLSKYATITAIGTTNYNSFAEQVLDNTTLSSVPVFHLNGSVSEFYDPYCNNILINPTEQQLASYEHIVVPFIFTQSGIKPLTSITMSKRYVELYDKFRESDIICIIGYGFNGDDGHINGLFRSLAVEGKRLAILHYGNKNESTLKKEYQAKLRLLSSDNLDVFTINDDRLNHGKI
;
A
#
# COMPACT_ATOMS: atom_id res chain seq x y z
N MET A 1 -4.07 31.35 -26.11
CA MET A 1 -4.83 30.19 -26.62
C MET A 1 -6.09 30.04 -25.79
N THR A 2 -7.27 30.09 -26.41
CA THR A 2 -8.56 29.86 -25.74
C THR A 2 -8.87 28.35 -25.75
N GLY A 3 -8.03 27.56 -25.07
CA GLY A 3 -8.31 26.16 -24.77
C GLY A 3 -8.96 26.03 -23.38
N ALA A 4 -9.64 24.93 -23.11
CA ALA A 4 -10.18 24.65 -21.78
C ALA A 4 -9.06 24.70 -20.72
N LYS A 5 -9.37 25.21 -19.53
CA LYS A 5 -8.50 25.16 -18.37
C LYS A 5 -8.68 23.81 -17.69
N ILE A 6 -7.61 23.03 -17.58
CA ILE A 6 -7.66 21.70 -16.98
C ILE A 6 -6.72 21.67 -15.78
N SER A 7 -7.20 21.10 -14.68
CA SER A 7 -6.34 20.70 -13.57
C SER A 7 -6.24 19.18 -13.52
N LEU A 8 -5.15 18.65 -13.00
CA LEU A 8 -4.93 17.22 -12.91
C LEU A 8 -4.71 16.76 -11.48
N PHE A 9 -5.05 15.51 -11.22
CA PHE A 9 -4.75 14.84 -9.97
C PHE A 9 -4.22 13.42 -10.20
N PHE A 10 -3.05 13.13 -9.63
CA PHE A 10 -2.38 11.84 -9.76
C PHE A 10 -2.37 11.06 -8.45
N GLY A 11 -2.81 9.81 -8.53
CA GLY A 11 -2.63 8.81 -7.48
C GLY A 11 -1.49 7.83 -7.82
N ALA A 12 -1.19 6.94 -6.86
CA ALA A 12 -0.07 5.99 -6.98
C ALA A 12 -0.20 5.05 -8.20
N GLY A 13 -1.43 4.77 -8.65
CA GLY A 13 -1.66 3.96 -9.85
C GLY A 13 -1.10 4.57 -11.14
N ALA A 14 -0.91 5.90 -11.19
CA ALA A 14 -0.33 6.57 -12.35
C ALA A 14 1.17 6.26 -12.55
N GLU A 15 1.84 5.77 -11.51
CA GLU A 15 3.30 5.59 -11.52
C GLU A 15 3.76 4.15 -11.69
N ILE A 16 2.81 3.20 -11.72
CA ILE A 16 3.10 1.80 -12.00
C ILE A 16 3.81 1.65 -13.36
N GLY A 17 3.40 2.44 -14.37
CA GLY A 17 4.05 2.46 -15.69
C GLY A 17 5.53 2.90 -15.68
N TYR A 18 5.94 3.66 -14.65
CA TYR A 18 7.30 4.12 -14.43
C TYR A 18 8.16 3.12 -13.63
N GLY A 19 7.60 1.95 -13.28
CA GLY A 19 8.32 0.89 -12.57
C GLY A 19 8.18 0.93 -11.04
N LEU A 20 7.32 1.81 -10.49
CA LEU A 20 7.03 1.79 -9.05
C LEU A 20 6.14 0.60 -8.67
N PRO A 21 6.40 -0.05 -7.52
CA PRO A 21 5.61 -1.18 -7.05
C PRO A 21 4.20 -0.74 -6.62
N SER A 22 3.29 -1.70 -6.50
CA SER A 22 2.02 -1.49 -5.81
C SER A 22 2.27 -1.14 -4.33
N GLY A 23 1.32 -0.45 -3.69
CA GLY A 23 1.45 -0.05 -2.27
C GLY A 23 1.67 -1.24 -1.31
N GLY A 24 1.14 -2.40 -1.67
CA GLY A 24 1.35 -3.66 -0.98
C GLY A 24 2.77 -4.20 -1.04
N LYS A 25 3.31 -4.27 -2.26
CA LYS A 25 4.67 -4.72 -2.51
C LYS A 25 5.68 -3.74 -1.92
N PHE A 26 5.39 -2.44 -2.03
CA PHE A 26 6.11 -1.37 -1.36
C PHE A 26 6.24 -1.62 0.16
N ALA A 27 5.14 -1.96 0.84
CA ALA A 27 5.14 -2.22 2.28
C ALA A 27 6.04 -3.40 2.66
N LEU A 28 5.94 -4.51 1.90
CA LEU A 28 6.77 -5.69 2.11
C LEU A 28 8.26 -5.40 1.92
N ASP A 29 8.61 -4.72 0.84
CA ASP A 29 10.01 -4.42 0.56
C ASP A 29 10.58 -3.41 1.58
N LEU A 30 9.77 -2.50 2.07
CA LEU A 30 10.14 -1.60 3.17
C LEU A 30 10.48 -2.38 4.45
N PHE A 31 9.68 -3.38 4.81
CA PHE A 31 9.95 -4.22 5.99
C PHE A 31 11.22 -5.07 5.84
N ARG A 32 11.59 -5.42 4.61
CA ARG A 32 12.85 -6.12 4.27
C ARG A 32 14.07 -5.18 4.20
N THR A 33 13.85 -3.86 4.15
CA THR A 33 14.93 -2.89 3.95
C THR A 33 15.80 -2.75 5.21
N PRO A 34 17.13 -2.93 5.12
CA PRO A 34 18.02 -2.72 6.26
C PRO A 34 17.96 -1.27 6.75
N VAL A 35 17.86 -1.08 8.07
CA VAL A 35 17.67 0.24 8.72
C VAL A 35 18.96 0.84 9.29
N ASP A 36 20.10 0.16 9.14
CA ASP A 36 21.36 0.58 9.77
C ASP A 36 21.86 1.93 9.29
N GLU A 37 21.69 2.20 7.99
CA GLU A 37 22.03 3.49 7.37
C GLU A 37 21.18 4.63 7.95
N ASP A 38 19.86 4.44 8.00
CA ASP A 38 18.92 5.45 8.51
C ASP A 38 19.13 5.71 10.01
N LYS A 39 19.48 4.66 10.76
CA LYS A 39 19.84 4.75 12.17
C LYS A 39 21.14 5.50 12.39
N ALA A 40 22.14 5.30 11.53
CA ALA A 40 23.40 6.04 11.57
C ALA A 40 23.17 7.52 11.25
N GLU A 41 22.36 7.81 10.23
CA GLU A 41 22.02 9.19 9.85
C GLU A 41 21.25 9.90 10.97
N PHE A 42 20.28 9.24 11.58
CA PHE A 42 19.57 9.78 12.73
C PHE A 42 20.51 10.10 13.90
N ARG A 43 21.52 9.25 14.18
CA ARG A 43 22.53 9.54 15.21
C ARG A 43 23.39 10.76 14.90
N LYS A 44 23.80 10.94 13.65
CA LYS A 44 24.54 12.14 13.23
C LYS A 44 23.72 13.41 13.48
N GLN A 45 22.40 13.38 13.29
CA GLN A 45 21.54 14.51 13.66
C GLN A 45 21.60 14.79 15.17
N LEU A 46 21.55 13.76 16.01
CA LEU A 46 21.65 13.93 17.48
C LEU A 46 22.98 14.53 17.93
N GLU A 47 24.08 14.13 17.32
CA GLU A 47 25.43 14.60 17.69
C GLU A 47 25.62 16.10 17.45
N LYS A 48 24.89 16.67 16.48
CA LYS A 48 24.97 18.09 16.10
C LYS A 48 24.20 19.02 17.03
N ILE A 49 23.24 18.48 17.79
CA ILE A 49 22.36 19.29 18.63
C ILE A 49 23.16 19.89 19.78
N ASN A 50 23.11 21.22 19.92
CA ASN A 50 23.71 21.91 21.06
C ASN A 50 23.02 21.47 22.36
N ASN A 51 23.75 20.74 23.21
CA ASN A 51 23.26 20.19 24.47
C ASN A 51 22.86 21.25 25.51
N THR A 52 23.32 22.50 25.36
CA THR A 52 22.96 23.63 26.22
C THR A 52 21.74 24.41 25.70
N SER A 53 21.23 24.07 24.51
CA SER A 53 20.09 24.78 23.93
C SER A 53 18.79 24.53 24.70
N THR A 54 17.86 25.49 24.64
CA THR A 54 16.53 25.34 25.22
C THR A 54 15.79 24.14 24.60
N TYR A 55 15.98 23.93 23.30
CA TYR A 55 15.47 22.77 22.56
C TYR A 55 15.95 21.46 23.18
N ALA A 56 17.25 21.28 23.37
CA ALA A 56 17.80 20.05 23.96
C ALA A 56 17.34 19.84 25.40
N VAL A 57 17.37 20.88 26.24
CA VAL A 57 17.04 20.77 27.67
C VAL A 57 15.54 20.53 27.90
N LYS A 58 14.68 21.20 27.14
CA LYS A 58 13.22 21.15 27.38
C LYS A 58 12.51 20.08 26.57
N TRP A 59 12.90 19.87 25.32
CA TRP A 59 12.17 19.00 24.38
C TRP A 59 12.75 17.59 24.28
N LEU A 60 14.07 17.42 24.36
CA LEU A 60 14.70 16.10 24.34
C LEU A 60 14.75 15.46 25.74
N PRO A 61 14.87 14.13 25.84
CA PRO A 61 15.11 13.47 27.12
C PRO A 61 16.52 13.74 27.64
N ASN A 62 16.70 13.67 28.97
CA ASN A 62 18.03 13.74 29.59
C ASN A 62 18.96 12.67 29.00
N ASP A 63 20.21 13.03 28.76
CA ASP A 63 21.23 12.16 28.16
C ASP A 63 20.84 11.54 26.81
N TYR A 64 20.02 12.22 25.99
CA TYR A 64 19.53 11.71 24.71
C TYR A 64 20.63 11.15 23.79
N GLN A 65 21.84 11.74 23.80
CA GLN A 65 23.00 11.28 23.02
C GLN A 65 23.45 9.86 23.38
N LYS A 66 23.29 9.45 24.65
CA LYS A 66 23.66 8.11 25.15
C LYS A 66 22.49 7.13 25.10
N LYS A 67 21.25 7.62 24.93
CA LYS A 67 20.07 6.76 24.93
C LYS A 67 20.07 5.83 23.72
N ARG A 68 19.54 4.62 23.92
CA ARG A 68 19.30 3.68 22.84
C ARG A 68 18.33 4.30 21.82
N VAL A 69 18.68 4.16 20.56
CA VAL A 69 17.82 4.49 19.42
C VAL A 69 17.08 3.22 19.02
N HIS A 70 15.75 3.29 18.96
CA HIS A 70 14.88 2.16 18.67
C HIS A 70 14.40 2.22 17.22
N VAL A 71 14.23 1.05 16.61
CA VAL A 71 13.67 0.86 15.27
C VAL A 71 12.49 -0.11 15.37
N PHE A 72 11.61 -0.12 14.36
CA PHE A 72 10.60 -1.15 14.27
C PHE A 72 11.28 -2.52 14.09
N GLY A 73 10.86 -3.47 14.89
CA GLY A 73 11.38 -4.83 14.86
C GLY A 73 10.33 -5.82 14.38
N ARG A 74 10.72 -7.09 14.33
CA ARG A 74 9.87 -8.21 13.92
C ARG A 74 8.51 -8.21 14.62
N GLY A 75 8.46 -8.06 15.95
CA GLY A 75 7.21 -8.06 16.70
C GLY A 75 6.28 -6.88 16.35
N ASP A 76 6.82 -5.74 15.92
CA ASP A 76 5.99 -4.62 15.45
C ASP A 76 5.35 -4.96 14.08
N TYR A 77 6.08 -5.65 13.19
CA TYR A 77 5.57 -6.12 11.90
C TYR A 77 4.55 -7.26 12.05
N GLU A 78 4.80 -8.22 12.95
CA GLU A 78 3.85 -9.30 13.28
C GLU A 78 2.50 -8.73 13.74
N ALA A 79 2.51 -7.66 14.54
CA ALA A 79 1.27 -7.01 14.99
C ALA A 79 0.50 -6.34 13.84
N ILE A 80 1.20 -5.70 12.89
CA ILE A 80 0.57 -5.11 11.69
C ILE A 80 -0.10 -6.19 10.86
N VAL A 81 0.57 -7.33 10.69
CA VAL A 81 0.07 -8.45 9.91
C VAL A 81 -1.15 -9.04 10.58
N ALA A 82 -1.12 -9.29 11.89
CA ALA A 82 -2.28 -9.77 12.62
C ALA A 82 -3.50 -8.84 12.44
N SER A 83 -3.29 -7.53 12.58
CA SER A 83 -4.32 -6.51 12.32
C SER A 83 -4.79 -6.51 10.86
N SER A 84 -3.87 -6.70 9.92
CA SER A 84 -4.18 -6.77 8.49
C SER A 84 -5.02 -7.99 8.17
N LEU A 85 -4.70 -9.16 8.75
CA LEU A 85 -5.50 -10.39 8.62
C LEU A 85 -6.89 -10.21 9.20
N GLU A 86 -7.02 -9.52 10.34
CA GLU A 86 -8.30 -9.22 10.98
C GLU A 86 -9.19 -8.34 10.08
N ASN A 87 -8.62 -7.28 9.53
CA ASN A 87 -9.34 -6.26 8.74
C ASN A 87 -9.57 -6.68 7.27
N ARG A 88 -8.68 -7.49 6.69
CA ARG A 88 -8.68 -7.89 5.26
C ARG A 88 -9.05 -9.36 5.05
N ARG A 89 -9.65 -10.02 6.06
CA ARG A 89 -10.04 -11.44 6.01
C ARG A 89 -10.85 -11.82 4.77
N GLU A 90 -11.80 -10.98 4.36
CA GLU A 90 -12.66 -11.26 3.21
C GLU A 90 -11.87 -11.21 1.88
N GLU A 91 -10.85 -10.35 1.79
CA GLU A 91 -9.97 -10.28 0.63
C GLU A 91 -9.09 -11.54 0.54
N ILE A 92 -8.60 -12.03 1.68
CA ILE A 92 -7.81 -13.27 1.76
C ILE A 92 -8.69 -14.47 1.39
N LEU A 93 -9.90 -14.58 1.94
CA LEU A 93 -10.84 -15.64 1.59
C LEU A 93 -11.20 -15.61 0.11
N SER A 94 -11.48 -14.43 -0.44
CA SER A 94 -11.75 -14.25 -1.86
C SER A 94 -10.57 -14.67 -2.74
N TYR A 95 -9.34 -14.36 -2.33
CA TYR A 95 -8.13 -14.82 -3.02
C TYR A 95 -8.03 -16.35 -3.00
N LEU A 96 -8.21 -16.98 -1.83
CA LEU A 96 -8.12 -18.43 -1.67
C LEU A 96 -9.24 -19.18 -2.41
N ASP A 97 -10.43 -18.58 -2.51
CA ASP A 97 -11.53 -19.14 -3.30
C ASP A 97 -11.30 -19.01 -4.82
N ASN A 98 -10.44 -18.08 -5.24
CA ASN A 98 -10.03 -17.87 -6.63
C ASN A 98 -8.53 -18.20 -6.84
N PHE A 99 -8.01 -19.17 -6.09
CA PHE A 99 -6.57 -19.47 -6.02
C PHE A 99 -5.93 -19.68 -7.40
N ASP A 100 -6.56 -20.48 -8.27
CA ASP A 100 -6.04 -20.76 -9.62
C ASP A 100 -5.91 -19.49 -10.45
N HIS A 101 -6.88 -18.57 -10.36
CA HIS A 101 -6.80 -17.27 -11.04
C HIS A 101 -5.61 -16.43 -10.55
N GLY A 102 -5.36 -16.45 -9.24
CA GLY A 102 -4.17 -15.82 -8.65
C GLY A 102 -2.88 -16.40 -9.24
N VAL A 103 -2.76 -17.73 -9.26
CA VAL A 103 -1.59 -18.43 -9.82
C VAL A 103 -1.40 -18.11 -11.30
N HIS A 104 -2.45 -18.18 -12.14
CA HIS A 104 -2.33 -17.83 -13.56
C HIS A 104 -1.80 -16.40 -13.78
N ASN A 105 -2.25 -15.44 -12.97
CA ASN A 105 -1.75 -14.06 -13.08
C ASN A 105 -0.27 -13.94 -12.68
N LEU A 106 0.18 -14.70 -11.67
CA LEU A 106 1.58 -14.74 -11.27
C LEU A 106 2.45 -15.34 -12.38
N LEU A 107 2.01 -16.46 -12.98
CA LEU A 107 2.77 -17.17 -14.01
C LEU A 107 3.02 -16.34 -15.29
N LYS A 108 2.19 -15.34 -15.61
CA LYS A 108 2.38 -14.45 -16.77
C LYS A 108 3.73 -13.72 -16.77
N ASN A 109 4.22 -13.36 -15.59
CA ASN A 109 5.47 -12.61 -15.41
C ASN A 109 6.50 -13.40 -14.59
N TRP A 110 6.30 -14.72 -14.46
CA TRP A 110 7.20 -15.59 -13.71
C TRP A 110 8.28 -16.18 -14.61
N HIS A 111 9.34 -16.68 -13.98
CA HIS A 111 10.52 -17.21 -14.68
C HIS A 111 10.26 -18.58 -15.33
N ILE A 112 9.15 -19.24 -14.99
CA ILE A 112 8.72 -20.53 -15.51
C ILE A 112 7.30 -20.35 -16.03
N SER A 113 7.07 -20.75 -17.29
CA SER A 113 5.74 -20.71 -17.90
C SER A 113 4.82 -21.78 -17.31
N GLU A 114 3.51 -21.56 -17.44
CA GLU A 114 2.51 -22.54 -17.00
C GLU A 114 2.67 -23.90 -17.70
N ASP A 115 2.98 -23.89 -18.99
CA ASP A 115 3.16 -25.12 -19.78
C ASP A 115 4.37 -25.93 -19.29
N GLU A 116 5.48 -25.26 -18.95
CA GLU A 116 6.65 -25.92 -18.36
C GLU A 116 6.34 -26.55 -17.00
N LEU A 117 5.61 -25.83 -16.14
CA LEU A 117 5.17 -26.35 -14.85
C LEU A 117 4.27 -27.57 -15.00
N ARG A 118 3.27 -27.51 -15.88
CA ARG A 118 2.36 -28.62 -16.18
C ARG A 118 3.10 -29.83 -16.74
N ALA A 119 4.01 -29.62 -17.69
CA ALA A 119 4.81 -30.69 -18.27
C ALA A 119 5.70 -31.38 -17.23
N LYS A 120 6.33 -30.59 -16.33
CA LYS A 120 7.16 -31.14 -15.26
C LYS A 120 6.35 -31.91 -14.24
N PHE A 121 5.21 -31.36 -13.81
CA PHE A 121 4.29 -32.06 -12.91
C PHE A 121 3.84 -33.39 -13.48
N LYS A 122 3.43 -33.42 -14.76
CA LYS A 122 3.04 -34.66 -15.46
C LYS A 122 4.17 -35.67 -15.53
N LYS A 123 5.39 -35.22 -15.82
CA LYS A 123 6.57 -36.09 -15.90
C LYS A 123 6.89 -36.79 -14.58
N GLU A 124 6.73 -36.09 -13.45
CA GLU A 124 7.10 -36.62 -12.13
C GLU A 124 5.96 -37.36 -11.41
N THR A 125 4.70 -37.04 -11.72
CA THR A 125 3.54 -37.62 -11.04
C THR A 125 2.71 -38.57 -11.93
N ASP A 126 2.95 -38.58 -13.24
CA ASP A 126 2.14 -39.26 -14.28
C ASP A 126 0.67 -38.78 -14.37
N ILE A 127 0.40 -37.56 -13.88
CA ILE A 127 -0.94 -36.97 -13.74
C ILE A 127 -0.93 -35.53 -14.26
N GLU A 128 -2.02 -35.01 -14.85
CA GLU A 128 -2.11 -33.61 -15.24
C GLU A 128 -2.58 -32.71 -14.08
N ILE A 129 -2.10 -31.46 -14.05
CA ILE A 129 -2.60 -30.46 -13.09
C ILE A 129 -4.09 -30.21 -13.39
N GLY A 130 -4.95 -30.59 -12.45
CA GLY A 130 -6.41 -30.53 -12.57
C GLY A 130 -7.10 -31.91 -12.51
N ASP A 131 -6.36 -33.01 -12.73
CA ASP A 131 -6.92 -34.36 -12.68
C ASP A 131 -7.21 -34.83 -11.25
N ILE A 132 -6.44 -34.33 -10.27
CA ILE A 132 -6.64 -34.61 -8.84
C ILE A 132 -7.09 -33.33 -8.13
N LEU A 133 -8.21 -33.44 -7.43
CA LEU A 133 -8.76 -32.40 -6.57
C LEU A 133 -9.01 -32.96 -5.16
N TYR A 134 -8.73 -32.17 -4.14
CA TYR A 134 -8.89 -32.60 -2.73
C TYR A 134 -10.23 -32.16 -2.11
N GLY A 135 -11.13 -31.50 -2.85
CA GLY A 135 -12.36 -30.89 -2.32
C GLY A 135 -13.34 -31.85 -1.61
N GLN A 136 -13.33 -33.13 -1.96
CA GLN A 136 -14.11 -34.16 -1.24
C GLN A 136 -13.31 -34.84 -0.12
N ALA A 137 -11.99 -34.91 -0.25
CA ALA A 137 -11.09 -35.55 0.71
C ALA A 137 -10.81 -34.66 1.93
N VAL A 138 -10.81 -33.33 1.73
CA VAL A 138 -10.57 -32.33 2.78
C VAL A 138 -11.80 -31.46 2.89
N LYS A 139 -12.44 -31.48 4.06
CA LYS A 139 -13.59 -30.63 4.38
C LYS A 139 -13.32 -29.84 5.64
N LEU A 140 -13.54 -28.54 5.58
CA LEU A 140 -13.56 -27.71 6.78
C LEU A 140 -14.77 -28.05 7.64
N ASN A 141 -14.65 -27.79 8.93
CA ASN A 141 -15.80 -27.82 9.82
C ASN A 141 -16.83 -26.78 9.36
N ASN A 142 -18.09 -27.18 9.21
CA ASN A 142 -19.18 -26.30 8.77
C ASN A 142 -19.39 -25.08 9.68
N ARG A 143 -18.95 -25.15 10.94
CA ARG A 143 -18.96 -23.98 11.85
C ARG A 143 -17.96 -22.89 11.45
N LEU A 144 -16.90 -23.23 10.71
CA LEU A 144 -15.90 -22.27 10.23
C LEU A 144 -16.29 -21.72 8.85
N ALA A 145 -16.73 -22.59 7.94
CA ALA A 145 -17.19 -22.22 6.62
C ALA A 145 -18.06 -23.33 6.02
N ASP A 146 -19.12 -22.94 5.30
CA ASP A 146 -20.00 -23.87 4.59
C ASP A 146 -19.29 -24.55 3.39
N SER A 147 -18.41 -23.81 2.71
CA SER A 147 -17.55 -24.33 1.64
C SER A 147 -16.32 -23.44 1.46
N VAL A 148 -15.19 -24.05 1.09
CA VAL A 148 -13.97 -23.34 0.69
C VAL A 148 -13.45 -23.96 -0.60
N LYS A 149 -13.27 -23.14 -1.63
CA LYS A 149 -12.88 -23.62 -2.97
C LYS A 149 -11.39 -23.88 -3.11
N LEU A 150 -10.57 -23.52 -2.11
CA LEU A 150 -9.13 -23.79 -2.12
C LEU A 150 -8.81 -25.27 -2.37
N PHE A 151 -9.58 -26.20 -1.82
CA PHE A 151 -9.35 -27.64 -2.03
C PHE A 151 -9.87 -28.17 -3.38
N GLU A 152 -10.63 -27.34 -4.11
CA GLU A 152 -11.08 -27.58 -5.49
C GLU A 152 -10.15 -26.91 -6.51
N SER A 153 -9.14 -26.15 -6.06
CA SER A 153 -8.13 -25.54 -6.93
C SER A 153 -7.19 -26.59 -7.51
N SER A 154 -6.93 -26.46 -8.82
CA SER A 154 -6.02 -27.34 -9.56
C SER A 154 -4.58 -27.18 -9.08
N PHE A 155 -4.12 -25.94 -8.89
CA PHE A 155 -2.75 -25.66 -8.47
C PHE A 155 -2.51 -25.98 -6.99
N PHE A 156 -3.45 -25.66 -6.10
CA PHE A 156 -3.30 -26.02 -4.70
C PHE A 156 -3.33 -27.54 -4.50
N SER A 157 -4.19 -28.25 -5.24
CA SER A 157 -4.20 -29.72 -5.25
C SER A 157 -2.89 -30.30 -5.80
N ALA A 158 -2.31 -29.70 -6.83
CA ALA A 158 -0.99 -30.09 -7.33
C ALA A 158 0.11 -29.91 -6.27
N MET A 159 0.10 -28.79 -5.51
CA MET A 159 1.04 -28.60 -4.39
C MET A 159 0.90 -29.69 -3.32
N LEU A 160 -0.34 -30.05 -2.95
CA LEU A 160 -0.60 -31.14 -2.00
C LEU A 160 -0.10 -32.48 -2.54
N LYS A 161 -0.31 -32.76 -3.84
CA LYS A 161 0.15 -34.00 -4.47
C LYS A 161 1.67 -34.11 -4.54
N THR A 162 2.35 -33.00 -4.84
CA THR A 162 3.82 -32.92 -4.81
C THR A 162 4.34 -33.16 -3.39
N LEU A 163 3.69 -32.62 -2.36
CA LEU A 163 4.07 -32.87 -0.96
C LEU A 163 3.82 -34.33 -0.56
N GLU A 164 2.69 -34.92 -0.95
CA GLU A 164 2.39 -36.34 -0.71
C GLU A 164 3.49 -37.25 -1.26
N SER A 165 4.03 -36.91 -2.43
CA SER A 165 5.11 -37.65 -3.10
C SER A 165 6.48 -37.37 -2.48
N ASN A 166 6.65 -36.22 -1.79
CA ASN A 166 7.91 -35.75 -1.22
C ASN A 166 7.72 -35.21 0.21
N PRO A 167 7.32 -36.07 1.18
CA PRO A 167 6.88 -35.63 2.51
C PRO A 167 8.00 -34.96 3.34
N GLU A 168 9.27 -35.26 3.03
CA GLU A 168 10.44 -34.71 3.73
C GLU A 168 10.80 -33.29 3.27
N HIS A 169 10.17 -32.76 2.21
CA HIS A 169 10.51 -31.45 1.67
C HIS A 169 9.96 -30.30 2.54
N ARG A 170 10.76 -29.91 3.54
CA ARG A 170 10.39 -28.96 4.60
C ARG A 170 9.87 -27.62 4.09
N LYS A 171 10.45 -27.06 3.02
CA LYS A 171 10.02 -25.76 2.48
C LYS A 171 8.60 -25.84 1.92
N LEU A 172 8.30 -26.85 1.10
CA LEU A 172 6.97 -27.05 0.53
C LEU A 172 5.94 -27.29 1.64
N GLN A 173 6.27 -28.12 2.62
CA GLN A 173 5.43 -28.36 3.80
C GLN A 173 5.13 -27.06 4.56
N ARG A 174 6.16 -26.25 4.82
CA ARG A 174 6.02 -24.97 5.54
C ARG A 174 5.15 -23.97 4.77
N THR A 175 5.32 -23.89 3.44
CA THR A 175 4.53 -23.02 2.56
C THR A 175 3.06 -23.44 2.50
N ILE A 176 2.77 -24.73 2.30
CA ILE A 176 1.38 -25.25 2.32
C ILE A 176 0.74 -24.98 3.67
N ARG A 177 1.47 -25.23 4.76
CA ARG A 177 1.00 -24.93 6.11
C ARG A 177 0.67 -23.46 6.29
N ALA A 178 1.51 -22.54 5.81
CA ALA A 178 1.25 -21.11 5.90
C ALA A 178 -0.04 -20.68 5.15
N ILE A 179 -0.30 -21.25 3.96
CA ILE A 179 -1.54 -21.00 3.21
C ILE A 179 -2.76 -21.51 4.00
N LEU A 180 -2.67 -22.70 4.60
CA LEU A 180 -3.73 -23.26 5.44
C LEU A 180 -3.94 -22.45 6.72
N GLU A 181 -2.88 -21.93 7.34
CA GLU A 181 -2.97 -21.03 8.50
C GLU A 181 -3.73 -19.75 8.15
N LEU A 182 -3.49 -19.15 6.98
CA LEU A 182 -4.25 -17.99 6.50
C LEU A 182 -5.74 -18.31 6.29
N LEU A 183 -6.04 -19.48 5.71
CA LEU A 183 -7.42 -19.93 5.53
C LEU A 183 -8.15 -20.08 6.87
N VAL A 184 -7.55 -20.85 7.80
CA VAL A 184 -8.13 -21.11 9.11
C VAL A 184 -8.26 -19.82 9.92
N GLY A 185 -7.25 -18.95 9.86
CA GLY A 185 -7.25 -17.65 10.50
C GLY A 185 -8.38 -16.73 10.02
N SER A 186 -8.57 -16.64 8.71
CA SER A 186 -9.60 -15.79 8.12
C SER A 186 -11.01 -16.30 8.41
N CYS A 187 -11.23 -17.62 8.30
CA CYS A 187 -12.50 -18.25 8.69
C CYS A 187 -12.78 -18.11 10.19
N GLY A 188 -11.76 -18.33 11.03
CA GLY A 188 -11.86 -18.22 12.49
C GLY A 188 -12.23 -16.81 12.93
N GLN A 189 -11.65 -15.78 12.30
CA GLN A 189 -12.01 -14.40 12.61
C GLN A 189 -13.44 -14.06 12.21
N ARG A 190 -13.88 -14.53 11.03
CA ARG A 190 -15.25 -14.31 10.60
C ARG A 190 -16.24 -14.90 11.60
N LEU A 191 -15.95 -16.09 12.12
CA LEU A 191 -16.74 -16.72 13.17
C LEU A 191 -16.74 -15.89 14.48
N ILE A 192 -15.57 -15.43 14.94
CA ILE A 192 -15.45 -14.65 16.18
C ILE A 192 -16.13 -13.27 16.08
N SER A 193 -15.97 -12.57 14.95
CA SER A 193 -16.68 -11.32 14.66
C SER A 193 -18.19 -11.53 14.79
N LYS A 194 -18.70 -12.58 14.14
CA LYS A 194 -20.12 -12.93 14.21
C LYS A 194 -20.57 -13.26 15.63
N LEU A 195 -19.80 -14.03 16.38
CA LEU A 195 -20.11 -14.34 17.78
C LEU A 195 -20.13 -13.11 18.69
N ASN A 196 -19.23 -12.15 18.46
CA ASN A 196 -19.17 -10.92 19.25
C ASN A 196 -20.26 -9.90 18.86
N GLU A 197 -20.67 -9.86 17.59
CA GLU A 197 -21.74 -8.97 17.09
C GLU A 197 -23.14 -9.53 17.37
N GLU A 198 -23.30 -10.84 17.24
CA GLU A 198 -24.57 -11.56 17.39
C GLU A 198 -24.57 -12.43 18.66
N LEU A 199 -23.99 -11.93 19.77
CA LEU A 199 -23.92 -12.68 21.03
C LEU A 199 -25.33 -13.09 21.52
N PHE A 200 -26.32 -12.24 21.25
CA PHE A 200 -27.74 -12.48 21.50
C PHE A 200 -28.54 -12.24 20.22
N GLU A 201 -29.44 -13.15 19.87
CA GLU A 201 -30.37 -12.97 18.72
C GLU A 201 -31.35 -11.80 18.95
N SER A 202 -31.63 -11.46 20.22
CA SER A 202 -32.38 -10.27 20.61
C SER A 202 -32.07 -9.90 22.07
N ALA A 203 -32.03 -8.60 22.37
CA ALA A 203 -31.87 -8.08 23.73
C ALA A 203 -32.78 -6.85 23.94
N PRO A 204 -33.33 -6.63 25.16
CA PRO A 204 -34.14 -5.43 25.43
C PRO A 204 -33.31 -4.14 25.42
N GLU A 205 -33.66 -3.15 24.60
CA GLU A 205 -32.93 -1.86 24.46
C GLU A 205 -32.74 -1.07 25.77
N ARG A 206 -33.56 -1.32 26.79
CA ARG A 206 -33.50 -0.59 28.07
C ARG A 206 -32.51 -1.19 29.07
N LEU A 207 -31.91 -2.34 28.76
CA LEU A 207 -30.99 -3.05 29.65
C LEU A 207 -29.55 -2.94 29.15
N SER A 208 -28.84 -1.90 29.60
CA SER A 208 -27.45 -1.62 29.19
C SER A 208 -26.43 -2.69 29.60
N VAL A 209 -26.80 -3.65 30.47
CA VAL A 209 -25.92 -4.75 30.89
C VAL A 209 -25.50 -5.65 29.72
N PHE A 210 -26.28 -5.68 28.63
CA PHE A 210 -25.95 -6.46 27.45
C PHE A 210 -24.94 -5.76 26.53
N ASP A 211 -24.78 -4.43 26.64
CA ASP A 211 -23.83 -3.66 25.82
C ASP A 211 -22.36 -3.94 26.23
N ASP A 212 -22.14 -4.24 27.52
CA ASP A 212 -20.82 -4.50 28.11
C ASP A 212 -20.25 -5.90 27.78
N LEU A 213 -21.01 -6.75 27.07
CA LEU A 213 -20.64 -8.14 26.76
C LEU A 213 -20.05 -8.32 25.34
N SER A 214 -19.81 -7.23 24.61
CA SER A 214 -19.12 -7.29 23.32
C SER A 214 -17.61 -7.59 23.49
N GLY A 215 -17.04 -8.38 22.58
CA GLY A 215 -15.60 -8.67 22.57
C GLY A 215 -15.12 -9.73 23.58
N ILE A 216 -16.02 -10.56 24.11
CA ILE A 216 -15.67 -11.67 25.04
C ILE A 216 -14.79 -12.71 24.34
N PHE A 217 -15.05 -12.97 23.06
CA PHE A 217 -14.28 -13.94 22.28
C PHE A 217 -13.14 -13.23 21.55
N SER A 218 -11.93 -13.76 21.66
CA SER A 218 -10.77 -13.31 20.89
C SER A 218 -10.00 -14.51 20.32
N LEU A 219 -9.43 -14.33 19.12
CA LEU A 219 -8.49 -15.27 18.56
C LEU A 219 -7.07 -14.82 18.94
N ASP A 220 -6.23 -15.75 19.38
CA ASP A 220 -4.81 -15.46 19.52
C ASP A 220 -4.10 -15.54 18.16
N TYR A 221 -3.95 -14.39 17.52
CA TYR A 221 -3.29 -14.26 16.21
C TYR A 221 -1.78 -14.41 16.24
N ARG A 222 -1.14 -14.49 17.42
CA ARG A 222 0.33 -14.55 17.50
C ARG A 222 0.92 -15.71 16.69
N ASN A 223 0.16 -16.78 16.49
CA ASN A 223 0.58 -17.96 15.74
C ASN A 223 -0.02 -18.06 14.33
N VAL A 224 -1.08 -17.29 14.01
CA VAL A 224 -1.85 -17.45 12.77
C VAL A 224 -1.30 -16.51 11.71
N GLY A 225 -0.73 -17.06 10.63
CA GLY A 225 -0.08 -16.26 9.58
C GLY A 225 1.34 -15.80 9.94
N GLN A 226 1.89 -16.21 11.09
CA GLN A 226 3.29 -15.95 11.43
C GLN A 226 4.22 -16.72 10.48
N THR A 227 3.91 -17.99 10.20
CA THR A 227 4.71 -18.82 9.29
C THR A 227 4.81 -18.19 7.90
N GLY A 228 3.69 -17.71 7.37
CA GLY A 228 3.66 -17.02 6.08
C GLY A 228 4.46 -15.72 6.09
N MET A 229 4.40 -14.97 7.19
CA MET A 229 5.17 -13.74 7.35
C MET A 229 6.67 -13.99 7.41
N GLU A 230 7.12 -14.99 8.16
CA GLU A 230 8.54 -15.39 8.18
C GLU A 230 9.02 -15.79 6.79
N ILE A 231 8.22 -16.57 6.05
CA ILE A 231 8.53 -16.96 4.67
C ILE A 231 8.67 -15.72 3.78
N VAL A 232 7.78 -14.74 3.89
CA VAL A 232 7.80 -13.56 3.01
C VAL A 232 8.86 -12.55 3.43
N LEU A 233 9.08 -12.30 4.71
CA LEU A 233 10.04 -11.27 5.16
C LEU A 233 11.47 -11.77 5.28
N GLU A 234 11.69 -13.01 5.72
CA GLU A 234 13.02 -13.51 6.07
C GLU A 234 13.63 -14.38 4.97
N GLU A 235 12.83 -15.10 4.19
CA GLU A 235 13.33 -15.94 3.11
C GLU A 235 13.52 -15.14 1.82
N LYS A 236 14.73 -15.21 1.26
CA LYS A 236 15.02 -14.63 -0.05
C LYS A 236 14.38 -15.49 -1.15
N PRO A 237 13.83 -14.87 -2.22
CA PRO A 237 13.35 -15.61 -3.38
C PRO A 237 14.43 -16.57 -3.88
N HIS A 238 14.05 -17.82 -4.12
CA HIS A 238 14.95 -18.79 -4.73
C HIS A 238 14.81 -18.71 -6.26
N ALA A 239 15.93 -18.60 -6.97
CA ALA A 239 15.92 -18.63 -8.41
C ALA A 239 15.59 -20.05 -8.89
N VAL A 240 14.36 -20.25 -9.35
CA VAL A 240 13.90 -21.50 -9.95
C VAL A 240 14.00 -21.42 -11.47
N SER A 241 14.30 -22.55 -12.10
CA SER A 241 14.34 -22.72 -13.55
C SER A 241 13.63 -24.01 -13.95
N ALA A 242 13.43 -24.25 -15.24
CA ALA A 242 12.90 -25.53 -15.74
C ALA A 242 13.68 -26.77 -15.24
N ASN A 243 14.94 -26.60 -14.83
CA ASN A 243 15.80 -27.67 -14.31
C ASN A 243 15.67 -27.92 -12.80
N SER A 244 15.16 -26.96 -12.02
CA SER A 244 14.93 -27.10 -10.56
C SER A 244 13.92 -28.20 -10.26
N SER A 245 14.00 -28.93 -9.14
CA SER A 245 13.06 -30.04 -8.88
C SER A 245 11.61 -29.57 -8.73
N LEU A 246 10.63 -30.45 -8.92
CA LEU A 246 9.22 -30.05 -8.83
C LEU A 246 8.87 -29.51 -7.44
N GLU A 247 9.41 -30.09 -6.38
CA GLU A 247 9.20 -29.63 -5.01
C GLU A 247 9.84 -28.26 -4.71
N GLU A 248 10.95 -27.93 -5.36
CA GLU A 248 11.55 -26.58 -5.32
C GLU A 248 10.67 -25.57 -6.05
N ILE A 249 10.19 -25.92 -7.24
CA ILE A 249 9.32 -25.06 -8.06
C ILE A 249 7.99 -24.80 -7.33
N MET A 250 7.36 -25.84 -6.79
CA MET A 250 6.11 -25.72 -6.03
C MET A 250 6.29 -24.94 -4.72
N ALA A 251 7.44 -25.10 -4.04
CA ALA A 251 7.74 -24.33 -2.85
C ALA A 251 7.90 -22.83 -3.17
N GLU A 252 8.61 -22.47 -4.24
CA GLU A 252 8.78 -21.08 -4.66
C GLU A 252 7.48 -20.48 -5.24
N LEU A 253 6.68 -21.28 -5.94
CA LEU A 253 5.34 -20.86 -6.37
C LEU A 253 4.47 -20.51 -5.17
N GLY A 254 4.41 -21.38 -4.17
CA GLY A 254 3.66 -21.11 -2.95
C GLY A 254 4.21 -19.92 -2.15
N ARG A 255 5.54 -19.72 -2.14
CA ARG A 255 6.19 -18.51 -1.57
C ARG A 255 5.69 -17.24 -2.27
N THR A 256 5.65 -17.28 -3.60
CA THR A 256 5.20 -16.19 -4.47
C THR A 256 3.71 -15.91 -4.26
N VAL A 257 2.89 -16.95 -4.10
CA VAL A 257 1.46 -16.81 -3.74
C VAL A 257 1.29 -16.15 -2.37
N LEU A 258 2.06 -16.56 -1.36
CA LEU A 258 2.02 -15.91 -0.04
C LEU A 258 2.39 -14.44 -0.16
N GLU A 259 3.47 -14.11 -0.87
CA GLU A 259 3.89 -12.73 -1.11
C GLU A 259 2.80 -11.90 -1.81
N ASP A 260 2.10 -12.47 -2.80
CA ASP A 260 0.98 -11.80 -3.47
C ASP A 260 -0.19 -11.54 -2.51
N ILE A 261 -0.57 -12.53 -1.68
CA ILE A 261 -1.62 -12.36 -0.65
C ILE A 261 -1.22 -11.28 0.35
N TYR A 262 -0.01 -11.35 0.92
CA TYR A 262 0.44 -10.37 1.91
C TYR A 262 0.58 -8.97 1.32
N SER A 263 1.04 -8.85 0.08
CA SER A 263 1.10 -7.54 -0.58
C SER A 263 -0.29 -6.93 -0.68
N LYS A 264 -1.33 -7.72 -0.97
CA LYS A 264 -2.70 -7.20 -1.06
C LYS A 264 -3.30 -6.88 0.31
N SER A 265 -2.89 -7.57 1.37
CA SER A 265 -3.50 -7.43 2.70
C SER A 265 -2.77 -6.47 3.65
N ILE A 266 -1.44 -6.30 3.53
CA ILE A 266 -0.66 -5.57 4.54
C ILE A 266 -1.00 -4.08 4.56
N ASP A 267 -1.33 -3.61 5.75
CA ASP A 267 -1.61 -2.21 6.00
C ASP A 267 -0.49 -1.54 6.84
N TYR A 268 0.54 -1.01 6.17
CA TYR A 268 1.60 -0.26 6.85
C TYR A 268 1.14 1.15 7.28
N GLN A 269 -0.01 1.63 6.84
CA GLN A 269 -0.57 2.92 7.26
C GLN A 269 -0.82 2.93 8.76
N ALA A 270 -1.40 1.85 9.30
CA ALA A 270 -1.66 1.72 10.73
C ALA A 270 -0.39 1.93 11.58
N LEU A 271 0.78 1.58 11.05
CA LEU A 271 2.07 1.80 11.73
C LEU A 271 2.41 3.29 11.84
N ILE A 272 2.28 4.03 10.73
CA ILE A 272 2.55 5.48 10.71
C ILE A 272 1.51 6.21 11.55
N ASP A 273 0.21 5.93 11.34
CA ASP A 273 -0.89 6.62 12.03
C ASP A 273 -0.81 6.43 13.55
N SER A 274 -0.51 5.22 14.02
CA SER A 274 -0.37 4.92 15.45
C SER A 274 0.86 5.57 16.10
N HIS A 275 1.87 5.93 15.31
CA HIS A 275 3.15 6.45 15.81
C HIS A 275 3.40 7.94 15.53
N PHE A 276 2.70 8.54 14.58
CA PHE A 276 2.98 9.92 14.13
C PHE A 276 2.93 10.93 15.28
N ARG A 277 1.96 10.78 16.21
CA ARG A 277 1.84 11.65 17.40
C ARG A 277 3.08 11.66 18.30
N TYR A 278 3.93 10.64 18.25
CA TYR A 278 5.14 10.58 19.07
C TYR A 278 6.26 11.48 18.55
N LEU A 279 6.16 11.95 17.30
CA LEU A 279 7.07 12.96 16.76
C LEU A 279 7.11 14.23 17.64
N TYR A 280 6.00 14.58 18.29
CA TYR A 280 5.87 15.79 19.11
C TYR A 280 6.37 15.65 20.55
N ASN A 281 6.61 14.42 21.04
CA ASN A 281 6.89 14.19 22.46
C ASN A 281 8.06 13.22 22.72
N PRO A 282 9.28 13.54 22.24
CA PRO A 282 10.45 12.70 22.42
C PRO A 282 10.90 12.58 23.88
N LYS A 283 10.65 13.60 24.71
CA LYS A 283 11.01 13.58 26.14
C LYS A 283 10.32 12.44 26.90
N ALA A 284 9.02 12.27 26.68
CA ALA A 284 8.24 11.22 27.33
C ALA A 284 8.34 9.87 26.59
N HIS A 285 8.46 9.88 25.27
CA HIS A 285 8.31 8.68 24.43
C HIS A 285 9.48 8.45 23.46
N TRP A 286 10.71 8.56 23.96
CA TRP A 286 11.94 8.43 23.16
C TRP A 286 11.98 7.18 22.25
N ALA A 287 11.58 6.02 22.75
CA ALA A 287 11.58 4.78 21.96
C ALA A 287 10.63 4.87 20.76
N LYS A 288 9.41 5.39 20.96
CA LYS A 288 8.42 5.52 19.88
C LYS A 288 8.78 6.64 18.91
N PHE A 289 9.32 7.74 19.43
CA PHE A 289 9.88 8.84 18.62
C PHE A 289 10.96 8.35 17.67
N THR A 290 12.00 7.67 18.19
CA THR A 290 13.11 7.19 17.35
C THR A 290 12.67 6.16 16.32
N ARG A 291 11.71 5.28 16.65
CA ARG A 291 11.13 4.31 15.70
C ARG A 291 10.53 4.98 14.48
N ILE A 292 9.58 5.90 14.68
CA ILE A 292 8.90 6.56 13.56
C ILE A 292 9.84 7.48 12.78
N SER A 293 10.73 8.21 13.47
CA SER A 293 11.71 9.07 12.82
C SER A 293 12.61 8.30 11.86
N ILE A 294 13.15 7.16 12.30
CA ILE A 294 14.02 6.31 11.46
C ILE A 294 13.21 5.64 10.36
N PHE A 295 12.02 5.16 10.66
CA PHE A 295 11.15 4.55 9.65
C PHE A 295 10.84 5.51 8.49
N LEU A 296 10.56 6.79 8.77
CA LEU A 296 10.34 7.79 7.71
C LEU A 296 11.60 8.01 6.85
N HIS A 297 12.80 7.95 7.45
CA HIS A 297 14.08 7.95 6.71
C HIS A 297 14.21 6.70 5.83
N THR A 298 13.89 5.52 6.34
CA THR A 298 13.89 4.28 5.55
C THR A 298 12.91 4.35 4.39
N VAL A 299 11.68 4.85 4.61
CA VAL A 299 10.66 5.06 3.56
C VAL A 299 11.18 5.99 2.48
N ARG A 300 11.73 7.15 2.86
CA ARG A 300 12.31 8.11 1.93
C ARG A 300 13.44 7.49 1.12
N ARG A 301 14.40 6.87 1.80
CA ARG A 301 15.56 6.26 1.16
C ARG A 301 15.15 5.17 0.19
N TYR A 302 14.20 4.31 0.60
CA TYR A 302 13.61 3.30 -0.28
C TYR A 302 13.04 3.94 -1.55
N ILE A 303 12.18 4.95 -1.44
CA ILE A 303 11.58 5.60 -2.63
C ILE A 303 12.67 6.23 -3.51
N SER A 304 13.68 6.86 -2.91
CA SER A 304 14.77 7.51 -3.63
C SER A 304 15.79 6.55 -4.26
N SER A 305 15.96 5.34 -3.72
CA SER A 305 16.99 4.39 -4.17
C SER A 305 16.46 3.29 -5.11
N HIS A 306 15.17 3.30 -5.43
CA HIS A 306 14.55 2.26 -6.25
C HIS A 306 15.13 2.21 -7.68
N SER A 307 16.04 1.26 -7.90
CA SER A 307 16.79 1.03 -9.13
C SER A 307 15.96 0.47 -10.29
N ASN A 308 14.69 0.11 -10.06
CA ASN A 308 13.78 -0.39 -11.09
C ASN A 308 13.04 0.73 -11.84
N ILE A 309 13.26 1.98 -11.41
CA ILE A 309 12.81 3.15 -12.15
C ILE A 309 13.70 3.24 -13.38
N ASP A 310 13.11 3.05 -14.55
CA ASP A 310 13.80 3.19 -15.83
C ASP A 310 14.03 4.70 -16.11
N PRO A 311 15.28 5.20 -16.05
CA PRO A 311 15.56 6.61 -16.26
C PRO A 311 15.15 7.07 -17.66
N ASP A 312 15.22 6.17 -18.65
CA ASP A 312 14.80 6.47 -20.01
C ASP A 312 13.30 6.65 -20.10
N LYS A 313 12.50 5.92 -19.30
CA LYS A 313 11.05 6.15 -19.21
C LYS A 313 10.70 7.49 -18.57
N ILE A 314 11.48 7.99 -17.62
CA ILE A 314 11.27 9.34 -17.07
C ILE A 314 11.69 10.40 -18.07
N ALA A 315 12.80 10.20 -18.78
CA ALA A 315 13.32 11.19 -19.72
C ALA A 315 12.51 11.26 -21.03
N ASN A 316 12.04 10.12 -21.53
CA ASN A 316 11.50 9.98 -22.89
C ASN A 316 10.08 9.41 -22.93
N GLY A 317 9.56 8.89 -21.81
CA GLY A 317 8.28 8.21 -21.74
C GLY A 317 8.33 6.78 -22.31
N PRO A 318 7.17 6.16 -22.56
CA PRO A 318 5.82 6.71 -22.38
C PRO A 318 5.34 6.69 -20.91
N GLY A 319 4.43 7.60 -20.54
CA GLY A 319 3.76 7.60 -19.24
C GLY A 319 2.83 8.80 -19.05
N TYR A 320 1.97 8.78 -18.03
CA TYR A 320 0.93 9.80 -17.86
C TYR A 320 1.45 11.24 -17.73
N TYR A 321 2.64 11.45 -17.14
CA TYR A 321 3.23 12.79 -17.07
C TYR A 321 3.69 13.28 -18.46
N HIS A 322 4.09 12.38 -19.36
CA HIS A 322 4.44 12.71 -20.74
C HIS A 322 3.21 13.02 -21.58
N ASP A 323 2.08 12.37 -21.30
CA ASP A 323 0.81 12.62 -21.97
C ASP A 323 0.33 14.08 -21.74
N LEU A 324 0.80 14.74 -20.66
CA LEU A 324 0.55 16.17 -20.40
C LEU A 324 1.18 17.09 -21.44
N LEU A 325 2.34 16.73 -21.98
CA LEU A 325 2.99 17.50 -23.04
C LEU A 325 2.11 17.51 -24.30
N SER A 326 1.48 16.38 -24.60
CA SER A 326 0.51 16.27 -25.69
C SER A 326 -0.79 17.04 -25.37
N LEU A 327 -1.32 16.89 -24.16
CA LEU A 327 -2.53 17.59 -23.71
C LEU A 327 -2.39 19.11 -23.75
N SER A 328 -1.21 19.64 -23.43
CA SER A 328 -0.92 21.08 -23.43
C SER A 328 -1.08 21.76 -24.79
N LYS A 329 -1.12 20.98 -25.88
CA LYS A 329 -1.39 21.47 -27.24
C LYS A 329 -2.87 21.81 -27.45
N TYR A 330 -3.75 21.24 -26.62
CA TYR A 330 -5.22 21.35 -26.75
C TYR A 330 -5.87 22.14 -25.60
N ALA A 331 -5.23 22.14 -24.42
CA ALA A 331 -5.76 22.73 -23.20
C ALA A 331 -4.68 23.46 -22.40
N THR A 332 -5.11 24.42 -21.57
CA THR A 332 -4.22 25.09 -20.62
C THR A 332 -4.24 24.34 -19.30
N ILE A 333 -3.11 23.74 -18.93
CA ILE A 333 -2.96 23.06 -17.65
C ILE A 333 -2.70 24.10 -16.55
N THR A 334 -3.54 24.16 -15.52
CA THR A 334 -3.49 25.20 -14.49
C THR A 334 -2.82 24.78 -13.18
N ALA A 335 -2.94 23.50 -12.81
CA ALA A 335 -2.39 22.94 -11.59
C ALA A 335 -2.37 21.41 -11.65
N ILE A 336 -1.43 20.82 -10.93
CA ILE A 336 -1.30 19.38 -10.75
C ILE A 336 -1.30 19.08 -9.25
N GLY A 337 -2.28 18.31 -8.77
CA GLY A 337 -2.24 17.71 -7.44
C GLY A 337 -1.72 16.28 -7.52
N THR A 338 -1.04 15.81 -6.47
CA THR A 338 -0.58 14.42 -6.40
C THR A 338 -0.55 13.90 -4.97
N THR A 339 -0.82 12.61 -4.80
CA THR A 339 -0.56 11.86 -3.56
C THR A 339 0.77 11.12 -3.58
N ASN A 340 1.50 11.20 -4.68
CA ASN A 340 2.74 10.48 -4.88
C ASN A 340 3.91 11.21 -4.22
N TYR A 341 4.89 10.46 -3.73
CA TYR A 341 6.01 11.00 -2.94
C TYR A 341 7.23 11.39 -3.79
N ASN A 342 7.41 10.78 -4.96
CA ASN A 342 8.52 11.11 -5.86
C ASN A 342 8.24 12.42 -6.61
N SER A 343 9.26 12.94 -7.30
CA SER A 343 9.18 14.15 -8.10
C SER A 343 9.12 13.89 -9.61
N PHE A 344 8.55 12.76 -10.06
CA PHE A 344 8.54 12.43 -11.49
C PHE A 344 7.72 13.43 -12.31
N ALA A 345 6.61 13.94 -11.76
CA ALA A 345 5.82 14.96 -12.41
C ALA A 345 6.68 16.20 -12.69
N GLU A 346 7.40 16.70 -11.69
CA GLU A 346 8.32 17.82 -11.84
C GLU A 346 9.45 17.50 -12.83
N GLN A 347 10.10 16.34 -12.70
CA GLN A 347 11.21 15.95 -13.57
C GLN A 347 10.82 15.89 -15.05
N VAL A 348 9.62 15.39 -15.37
CA VAL A 348 9.12 15.31 -16.75
C VAL A 348 8.72 16.68 -17.29
N LEU A 349 8.21 17.57 -16.43
CA LEU A 349 7.74 18.90 -16.82
C LEU A 349 8.87 19.94 -16.84
N ASP A 350 9.97 19.67 -16.13
CA ASP A 350 11.17 20.50 -16.13
C ASP A 350 11.69 20.68 -17.55
N ASN A 351 12.11 21.91 -17.87
CA ASN A 351 12.58 22.32 -19.20
C ASN A 351 11.53 22.20 -20.33
N THR A 352 10.25 22.00 -20.00
CA THR A 352 9.15 22.02 -20.98
C THR A 352 8.33 23.32 -20.87
N THR A 353 7.34 23.47 -21.76
CA THR A 353 6.36 24.57 -21.70
C THR A 353 5.47 24.54 -20.44
N LEU A 354 5.53 23.45 -19.67
CA LEU A 354 4.74 23.24 -18.45
C LEU A 354 5.55 23.44 -17.16
N SER A 355 6.82 23.85 -17.24
CA SER A 355 7.69 24.04 -16.06
C SER A 355 7.16 25.06 -15.04
N SER A 356 6.28 25.98 -15.45
CA SER A 356 5.62 26.93 -14.55
C SER A 356 4.33 26.41 -13.91
N VAL A 357 3.87 25.21 -14.27
CA VAL A 357 2.65 24.64 -13.70
C VAL A 357 2.96 24.15 -12.28
N PRO A 358 2.23 24.62 -11.26
CA PRO A 358 2.48 24.20 -9.89
C PRO A 358 2.06 22.75 -9.65
N VAL A 359 2.94 21.98 -8.99
CA VAL A 359 2.70 20.61 -8.51
C VAL A 359 2.52 20.62 -6.99
N PHE A 360 1.41 20.06 -6.52
CA PHE A 360 1.01 20.07 -5.10
C PHE A 360 1.01 18.65 -4.52
N HIS A 361 2.01 18.33 -3.69
CA HIS A 361 2.10 17.05 -2.97
C HIS A 361 1.24 17.01 -1.71
N LEU A 362 0.09 16.34 -1.77
CA LEU A 362 -0.86 16.25 -0.64
C LEU A 362 -0.47 15.26 0.45
N ASN A 363 0.51 14.38 0.17
CA ASN A 363 1.05 13.40 1.09
C ASN A 363 2.51 13.70 1.49
N GLY A 364 3.01 14.88 1.11
CA GLY A 364 4.44 15.20 1.20
C GLY A 364 5.25 14.55 0.08
N SER A 365 6.57 14.73 0.14
CA SER A 365 7.49 14.34 -0.94
C SER A 365 8.85 13.90 -0.37
N VAL A 366 9.59 13.10 -1.13
CA VAL A 366 10.97 12.72 -0.82
C VAL A 366 11.92 13.92 -0.73
N SER A 367 11.50 15.09 -1.22
CA SER A 367 12.26 16.33 -1.13
C SER A 367 11.82 17.23 0.03
N GLU A 368 10.90 16.77 0.89
CA GLU A 368 10.38 17.54 2.01
C GLU A 368 10.79 16.93 3.36
N PHE A 369 11.17 17.79 4.29
CA PHE A 369 11.51 17.41 5.67
C PHE A 369 10.67 18.19 6.66
N TYR A 370 10.34 17.56 7.77
CA TYR A 370 9.49 18.09 8.82
C TYR A 370 10.27 18.22 10.12
N ASP A 371 10.20 19.42 10.69
CA ASP A 371 10.67 19.75 12.03
C ASP A 371 9.48 19.61 12.99
N PRO A 372 9.41 18.53 13.80
CA PRO A 372 8.30 18.31 14.70
C PRO A 372 8.31 19.22 15.94
N TYR A 373 9.41 19.92 16.23
CA TYR A 373 9.48 20.86 17.34
C TYR A 373 8.85 22.20 16.98
N CYS A 374 9.20 22.74 15.81
CA CYS A 374 8.64 24.00 15.31
C CYS A 374 7.39 23.82 14.45
N ASN A 375 7.06 22.58 14.09
CA ASN A 375 5.95 22.23 13.19
C ASN A 375 6.09 22.93 11.81
N ASN A 376 7.32 22.92 11.30
CA ASN A 376 7.71 23.55 10.05
C ASN A 376 8.11 22.50 9.00
N ILE A 377 7.88 22.82 7.72
CA ILE A 377 8.26 21.97 6.59
C ILE A 377 9.37 22.67 5.81
N LEU A 378 10.51 22.01 5.70
CA LEU A 378 11.62 22.38 4.84
C LEU A 378 11.39 21.77 3.46
N ILE A 379 11.27 22.63 2.45
CA ILE A 379 11.01 22.22 1.06
C ILE A 379 12.32 22.27 0.29
N ASN A 380 12.70 21.15 -0.35
CA ASN A 380 13.91 21.01 -1.15
C ASN A 380 15.20 21.51 -0.44
N PRO A 381 15.44 21.17 0.84
CA PRO A 381 16.64 21.65 1.52
C PRO A 381 17.89 20.98 0.92
N THR A 382 18.95 21.76 0.74
CA THR A 382 20.25 21.22 0.33
C THR A 382 20.86 20.37 1.44
N GLU A 383 21.78 19.47 1.10
CA GLU A 383 22.53 18.69 2.09
C GLU A 383 23.23 19.59 3.12
N GLN A 384 23.73 20.75 2.69
CA GLN A 384 24.36 21.73 3.59
C GLN A 384 23.35 22.35 4.56
N GLN A 385 22.15 22.68 4.09
CA GLN A 385 21.07 23.21 4.94
C GLN A 385 20.59 22.16 5.96
N LEU A 386 20.43 20.90 5.54
CA LEU A 386 20.12 19.81 6.47
C LEU A 386 21.26 19.56 7.44
N ALA A 387 22.51 19.65 6.98
CA ALA A 387 23.67 19.38 7.80
C ALA A 387 23.88 20.41 8.91
N SER A 388 23.45 21.66 8.70
CA SER A 388 23.54 22.77 9.67
C SER A 388 22.24 23.03 10.45
N TYR A 389 21.17 22.27 10.21
CA TYR A 389 19.89 22.47 10.87
C TYR A 389 19.95 22.10 12.36
N GLU A 390 19.44 22.96 13.24
CA GLU A 390 19.63 22.85 14.70
C GLU A 390 18.71 21.83 15.38
N HIS A 391 17.59 21.47 14.73
CA HIS A 391 16.62 20.51 15.25
C HIS A 391 16.68 19.18 14.50
N ILE A 392 16.08 18.16 15.10
CA ILE A 392 15.87 16.88 14.42
C ILE A 392 14.81 17.09 13.35
N VAL A 393 15.09 16.63 12.14
CA VAL A 393 14.13 16.62 11.03
C VAL A 393 13.91 15.21 10.52
N VAL A 394 12.66 14.94 10.13
CA VAL A 394 12.23 13.65 9.58
C VAL A 394 11.65 13.88 8.18
N PRO A 395 11.73 12.91 7.26
CA PRO A 395 11.08 13.04 5.98
C PRO A 395 9.58 13.30 6.15
N PHE A 396 9.04 14.20 5.34
CA PHE A 396 7.65 14.56 5.41
C PHE A 396 6.84 13.67 4.45
N ILE A 397 6.42 12.52 4.97
CA ILE A 397 5.70 11.48 4.22
C ILE A 397 4.49 11.08 5.04
N PHE A 398 3.29 11.29 4.49
CA PHE A 398 2.03 10.82 5.05
C PHE A 398 1.51 9.62 4.28
N THR A 399 1.05 8.61 5.00
CA THR A 399 0.18 7.59 4.42
C THR A 399 -1.18 8.16 4.05
N GLN A 400 -1.98 7.38 3.32
CA GLN A 400 -3.43 7.57 3.30
C GLN A 400 -3.88 7.60 4.76
N SER A 401 -4.77 8.48 5.19
CA SER A 401 -5.24 8.51 6.58
C SER A 401 -6.51 9.33 6.71
N GLY A 402 -7.50 8.77 7.42
CA GLY A 402 -8.81 9.38 7.57
C GLY A 402 -8.74 10.72 8.27
N ILE A 403 -7.72 10.94 9.10
CA ILE A 403 -7.37 12.23 9.70
C ILE A 403 -5.88 12.49 9.56
N LYS A 404 -5.48 13.22 8.51
CA LYS A 404 -4.09 13.69 8.42
C LYS A 404 -3.88 14.73 9.51
N PRO A 405 -2.80 14.63 10.29
CA PRO A 405 -2.41 15.72 11.15
C PRO A 405 -1.97 16.87 10.24
N LEU A 406 -2.91 17.74 9.86
CA LEU A 406 -2.67 19.05 9.24
C LEU A 406 -2.00 19.97 10.26
N THR A 407 -0.92 19.50 10.86
CA THR A 407 -0.27 20.18 11.98
C THR A 407 0.38 21.44 11.44
N SER A 408 1.04 21.36 10.29
CA SER A 408 1.69 22.53 9.70
C SER A 408 0.72 23.39 8.90
N ILE A 409 0.75 24.70 9.13
CA ILE A 409 0.05 25.72 8.34
C ILE A 409 0.42 25.60 6.86
N THR A 410 1.65 25.21 6.54
CA THR A 410 2.14 25.01 5.17
C THR A 410 1.31 23.97 4.43
N MET A 411 0.91 22.88 5.08
CA MET A 411 0.01 21.89 4.46
C MET A 411 -1.40 22.42 4.30
N SER A 412 -1.94 23.10 5.31
CA SER A 412 -3.28 23.69 5.19
C SER A 412 -3.36 24.67 4.01
N LYS A 413 -2.33 25.51 3.83
CA LYS A 413 -2.21 26.39 2.65
C LYS A 413 -2.15 25.59 1.35
N ARG A 414 -1.34 24.53 1.29
CA ARG A 414 -1.23 23.66 0.10
C ARG A 414 -2.58 23.08 -0.34
N TYR A 415 -3.38 22.60 0.60
CA TYR A 415 -4.72 22.07 0.30
C TYR A 415 -5.67 23.16 -0.19
N VAL A 416 -5.66 24.34 0.44
CA VAL A 416 -6.51 25.49 0.05
C VAL A 416 -6.11 26.02 -1.33
N GLU A 417 -4.82 26.20 -1.58
CA GLU A 417 -4.32 26.68 -2.89
C GLU A 417 -4.67 25.71 -4.01
N LEU A 418 -4.52 24.40 -3.79
CA LEU A 418 -4.94 23.39 -4.77
C LEU A 418 -6.45 23.43 -4.98
N TYR A 419 -7.25 23.53 -3.91
CA TYR A 419 -8.71 23.67 -3.99
C TYR A 419 -9.11 24.84 -4.87
N ASP A 420 -8.53 26.01 -4.63
CA ASP A 420 -8.82 27.22 -5.39
C ASP A 420 -8.44 27.07 -6.87
N LYS A 421 -7.29 26.46 -7.16
CA LYS A 421 -6.88 26.17 -8.56
C LYS A 421 -7.82 25.20 -9.27
N PHE A 422 -8.29 24.18 -8.56
CA PHE A 422 -9.28 23.22 -9.06
C PHE A 422 -10.66 23.88 -9.25
N ARG A 423 -11.01 24.86 -8.41
CA ARG A 423 -12.23 25.64 -8.54
C ARG A 423 -12.19 26.56 -9.76
N GLU A 424 -11.02 27.12 -10.09
CA GLU A 424 -10.79 28.02 -11.23
C GLU A 424 -10.69 27.32 -12.60
N SER A 425 -10.42 26.01 -12.65
CA SER A 425 -10.35 25.24 -13.90
C SER A 425 -11.72 24.84 -14.42
N ASP A 426 -11.84 24.47 -15.69
CA ASP A 426 -13.11 24.01 -16.26
C ASP A 426 -13.39 22.54 -15.89
N ILE A 427 -12.33 21.71 -15.87
CA ILE A 427 -12.38 20.27 -15.63
C ILE A 427 -11.20 19.84 -14.75
N ILE A 428 -11.45 18.87 -13.87
CA ILE A 428 -10.40 18.19 -13.12
C ILE A 428 -10.26 16.75 -13.63
N CYS A 429 -9.10 16.41 -14.18
CA CYS A 429 -8.78 15.05 -14.62
C CYS A 429 -8.07 14.26 -13.52
N ILE A 430 -8.62 13.11 -13.13
CA ILE A 430 -8.10 12.28 -12.03
C ILE A 430 -7.60 10.95 -12.59
N ILE A 431 -6.35 10.62 -12.29
CA ILE A 431 -5.63 9.49 -12.89
C ILE A 431 -4.97 8.67 -11.78
N GLY A 432 -5.22 7.36 -11.76
CA GLY A 432 -4.55 6.43 -10.85
C GLY A 432 -4.91 6.60 -9.36
N TYR A 433 -6.02 7.29 -9.05
CA TYR A 433 -6.48 7.54 -7.68
C TYR A 433 -7.71 6.68 -7.33
N GLY A 434 -7.65 5.96 -6.20
CA GLY A 434 -8.61 4.90 -5.85
C GLY A 434 -9.92 5.35 -5.18
N PHE A 435 -9.95 6.57 -4.63
CA PHE A 435 -11.03 7.08 -3.77
C PHE A 435 -11.38 6.12 -2.63
N ASN A 436 -10.36 5.66 -1.90
CA ASN A 436 -10.51 4.77 -0.74
C ASN A 436 -11.06 5.55 0.47
N GLY A 437 -11.73 4.87 1.40
CA GLY A 437 -12.29 5.49 2.61
C GLY A 437 -11.23 6.20 3.48
N ASP A 438 -9.99 5.73 3.40
CA ASP A 438 -8.86 6.23 4.18
C ASP A 438 -8.36 7.61 3.73
N ASP A 439 -8.74 8.13 2.57
CA ASP A 439 -8.39 9.49 2.13
C ASP A 439 -9.58 10.46 2.24
N GLY A 440 -10.30 10.40 3.37
CA GLY A 440 -11.50 11.21 3.61
C GLY A 440 -11.33 12.71 3.31
N HIS A 441 -10.16 13.29 3.60
CA HIS A 441 -9.87 14.70 3.33
C HIS A 441 -9.76 15.03 1.84
N ILE A 442 -9.06 14.20 1.06
CA ILE A 442 -8.88 14.41 -0.38
C ILE A 442 -10.20 14.10 -1.10
N ASN A 443 -10.89 13.04 -0.71
CA ASN A 443 -12.24 12.74 -1.19
C ASN A 443 -13.21 13.89 -0.88
N GLY A 444 -13.10 14.51 0.29
CA GLY A 444 -13.87 15.68 0.71
C GLY A 444 -13.62 16.90 -0.19
N LEU A 445 -12.37 17.15 -0.58
CA LEU A 445 -12.00 18.19 -1.54
C LEU A 445 -12.71 17.99 -2.89
N PHE A 446 -12.64 16.79 -3.47
CA PHE A 446 -13.31 16.48 -4.74
C PHE A 446 -14.84 16.53 -4.62
N ARG A 447 -15.38 16.00 -3.52
CA ARG A 447 -16.82 16.04 -3.23
C ARG A 447 -17.34 17.47 -3.19
N SER A 448 -16.65 18.37 -2.47
CA SER A 448 -17.03 19.77 -2.37
C SER A 448 -17.07 20.44 -3.74
N LEU A 449 -16.02 20.26 -4.54
CA LEU A 449 -15.95 20.80 -5.90
C LEU A 449 -17.05 20.25 -6.82
N ALA A 450 -17.31 18.94 -6.77
CA ALA A 450 -18.38 18.32 -7.55
C ALA A 450 -19.77 18.82 -7.15
N VAL A 451 -20.02 19.07 -5.86
CA VAL A 451 -21.28 19.67 -5.37
C VAL A 451 -21.42 21.13 -5.83
N GLU A 452 -20.32 21.88 -5.93
CA GLU A 452 -20.28 23.22 -6.53
C GLU A 452 -20.45 23.24 -8.06
N GLY A 453 -20.63 22.08 -8.70
CA GLY A 453 -20.83 21.98 -10.15
C GLY A 453 -19.55 21.74 -10.96
N LYS A 454 -18.41 21.47 -10.31
CA LYS A 454 -17.15 21.17 -11.01
C LYS A 454 -17.21 19.81 -11.69
N ARG A 455 -16.81 19.73 -12.96
CA ARG A 455 -16.69 18.47 -13.69
C ARG A 455 -15.44 17.70 -13.27
N LEU A 456 -15.62 16.44 -12.89
CA LEU A 456 -14.56 15.50 -12.58
C LEU A 456 -14.49 14.44 -13.68
N ALA A 457 -13.36 14.35 -14.38
CA ALA A 457 -13.08 13.32 -15.36
C ALA A 457 -12.15 12.26 -14.74
N ILE A 458 -12.66 11.05 -14.50
CA ILE A 458 -11.94 9.97 -13.82
C ILE A 458 -11.48 8.95 -14.85
N LEU A 459 -10.16 8.72 -14.93
CA LEU A 459 -9.58 7.66 -15.76
C LEU A 459 -9.41 6.38 -14.92
N HIS A 460 -10.25 5.39 -15.18
CA HIS A 460 -10.30 4.12 -14.47
C HIS A 460 -9.55 3.02 -15.25
N TYR A 461 -8.54 2.43 -14.64
CA TYR A 461 -7.83 1.29 -15.23
C TYR A 461 -8.69 0.03 -15.25
N GLY A 462 -8.79 -0.59 -16.42
CA GLY A 462 -9.53 -1.83 -16.65
C GLY A 462 -10.70 -1.66 -17.61
N ASN A 463 -11.53 -2.69 -17.66
CA ASN A 463 -12.56 -2.91 -18.68
C ASN A 463 -13.98 -3.01 -18.08
N LYS A 464 -14.15 -2.50 -16.85
CA LYS A 464 -15.47 -2.41 -16.21
C LYS A 464 -16.38 -1.45 -16.97
N ASN A 465 -17.69 -1.70 -16.96
CA ASN A 465 -18.65 -0.84 -17.63
C ASN A 465 -18.68 0.59 -17.02
N GLU A 466 -18.50 1.63 -17.84
CA GLU A 466 -18.41 3.03 -17.40
C GLU A 466 -19.67 3.53 -16.67
N SER A 467 -20.87 3.09 -17.06
CA SER A 467 -22.10 3.46 -16.33
C SER A 467 -22.15 2.82 -14.94
N THR A 468 -21.57 1.64 -14.77
CA THR A 468 -21.47 0.98 -13.45
C THR A 468 -20.43 1.71 -12.60
N LEU A 469 -19.26 2.00 -13.17
CA LEU A 469 -18.19 2.75 -12.51
C LEU A 469 -18.66 4.15 -12.07
N LYS A 470 -19.46 4.83 -12.89
CA LYS A 470 -20.03 6.14 -12.55
C LYS A 470 -20.88 6.09 -11.27
N LYS A 471 -21.66 5.02 -11.07
CA LYS A 471 -22.39 4.77 -9.82
C LYS A 471 -21.46 4.42 -8.66
N GLU A 472 -20.42 3.61 -8.90
CA GLU A 472 -19.41 3.27 -7.89
C GLU A 472 -18.70 4.54 -7.38
N TYR A 473 -18.23 5.42 -8.27
CA TYR A 473 -17.57 6.68 -7.91
C TYR A 473 -18.51 7.67 -7.25
N GLN A 474 -19.78 7.74 -7.68
CA GLN A 474 -20.82 8.52 -6.99
C GLN A 474 -20.94 8.08 -5.52
N ALA A 475 -20.98 6.77 -5.27
CA ALA A 475 -21.06 6.22 -3.91
C ALA A 475 -19.78 6.51 -3.10
N LYS A 476 -18.59 6.29 -3.69
CA LYS A 476 -17.30 6.57 -3.05
C LYS A 476 -17.17 8.05 -2.64
N LEU A 477 -17.59 8.97 -3.50
CA LEU A 477 -17.58 10.42 -3.23
C LEU A 477 -18.78 10.91 -2.41
N ARG A 478 -19.76 10.04 -2.10
CA ARG A 478 -20.98 10.37 -1.34
C ARG A 478 -21.76 11.54 -1.98
N LEU A 479 -21.93 11.46 -3.30
CA LEU A 479 -22.65 12.47 -4.10
C LEU A 479 -24.12 12.10 -4.30
N LEU A 480 -25.00 13.10 -4.27
CA LEU A 480 -26.43 12.93 -4.51
C LEU A 480 -26.76 12.61 -5.98
N SER A 481 -25.95 13.14 -6.91
CA SER A 481 -26.05 12.89 -8.35
C SER A 481 -24.67 12.61 -8.94
N SER A 482 -24.65 11.99 -10.12
CA SER A 482 -23.44 11.73 -10.91
C SER A 482 -23.28 12.67 -12.11
N ASP A 483 -24.09 13.73 -12.23
CA ASP A 483 -24.10 14.63 -13.39
C ASP A 483 -22.74 15.27 -13.69
N ASN A 484 -21.96 15.53 -12.63
CA ASN A 484 -20.64 16.16 -12.73
C ASN A 484 -19.49 15.14 -12.82
N LEU A 485 -19.80 13.85 -12.97
CA LEU A 485 -18.81 12.78 -13.10
C LEU A 485 -18.77 12.27 -14.54
N ASP A 486 -17.61 12.35 -15.17
CA ASP A 486 -17.30 11.66 -16.42
C ASP A 486 -16.28 10.56 -16.08
N VAL A 487 -16.54 9.32 -16.49
CA VAL A 487 -15.67 8.17 -16.18
C VAL A 487 -15.28 7.48 -17.48
N PHE A 488 -13.97 7.30 -17.66
CA PHE A 488 -13.39 6.70 -18.85
C PHE A 488 -12.58 5.47 -18.45
N THR A 489 -12.76 4.37 -19.16
CA THR A 489 -11.92 3.17 -19.00
C THR A 489 -10.63 3.27 -19.79
N ILE A 490 -9.51 2.84 -19.21
CA ILE A 490 -8.19 2.82 -19.86
C ILE A 490 -7.52 1.45 -19.71
N ASN A 491 -6.82 1.02 -20.76
CA ASN A 491 -6.05 -0.23 -20.77
C ASN A 491 -4.57 -0.01 -20.40
N ASP A 492 -3.75 -1.06 -20.53
CA ASP A 492 -2.30 -1.02 -20.28
C ASP A 492 -1.56 0.00 -21.17
N ASP A 493 -2.06 0.22 -22.39
CA ASP A 493 -1.53 1.20 -23.34
C ASP A 493 -2.00 2.64 -23.06
N ARG A 494 -2.74 2.85 -21.96
CA ARG A 494 -3.37 4.13 -21.59
C ARG A 494 -4.38 4.64 -22.62
N LEU A 495 -5.06 3.72 -23.31
CA LEU A 495 -6.07 4.03 -24.33
C LEU A 495 -7.49 3.80 -23.82
N ASN A 496 -8.41 4.71 -24.14
CA ASN A 496 -9.86 4.54 -24.04
C ASN A 496 -10.42 4.17 -25.42
N HIS A 497 -10.99 2.98 -25.56
CA HIS A 497 -11.56 2.49 -26.83
C HIS A 497 -10.63 2.68 -28.05
N GLY A 498 -9.32 2.50 -27.86
CA GLY A 498 -8.30 2.65 -28.89
C GLY A 498 -7.84 4.09 -29.18
N LYS A 499 -8.21 5.07 -28.33
CA LYS A 499 -7.80 6.47 -28.42
C LYS A 499 -7.02 6.90 -27.18
N ILE A 500 -5.99 7.71 -27.38
CA ILE A 500 -5.21 8.38 -26.31
C ILE A 500 -6.07 9.49 -25.70
#